data_AF-A0ABD5IWH4-F1
#
_entry.id   AF-A0ABD5IWH4-F1
#
_cell.length_a   1.000
_cell.length_b   1.000
_cell.length_c   1.000
_cell.angle_alpha   90.00
_cell.angle_beta   90.00
_cell.angle_gamma   90.00
#
_symmetry.space_group_name_H-M   'P 1'
#
loop_
_entity.id
_entity.type
_entity.pdbx_description
1 polymer ?
#
loop_
_entity_poly.entity_id
_entity_poly.type
_entity_poly.pdbx_seq_one_letter_code
_entity_poly.pdbx_strand_id
1 'polypeptide(L)' 'MNDKLKQIANIARQKTWVSFLHENDPYSLLHWSVAGVYQEKKDVWLLQDEMTFEATEFATLDEAIAWLNEHMPHITEIL' A
#
# COMPACT_ATOMS: atom_id res chain seq x y z
N MET A 1 -13.08 -3.19 -10.36
CA MET A 1 -12.35 -2.86 -9.12
C MET A 1 -12.94 -3.65 -7.97
N ASN A 2 -12.15 -4.55 -7.38
CA ASN A 2 -12.52 -5.45 -6.28
C ASN A 2 -13.02 -4.63 -5.07
N ASP A 3 -14.07 -5.08 -4.38
CA ASP A 3 -14.66 -4.31 -3.26
C ASP A 3 -13.69 -4.14 -2.09
N LYS A 4 -12.71 -5.04 -1.94
CA LYS A 4 -11.63 -4.88 -0.96
C LYS A 4 -10.64 -3.79 -1.32
N LEU A 5 -10.28 -3.64 -2.60
CA LEU A 5 -9.41 -2.54 -3.04
C LEU A 5 -10.07 -1.18 -2.81
N LYS A 6 -11.39 -1.07 -2.99
CA LYS A 6 -12.15 0.13 -2.61
C LYS A 6 -12.05 0.41 -1.11
N GLN A 7 -12.16 -0.63 -0.27
CA GLN A 7 -12.03 -0.48 1.18
C GLN A 7 -10.62 -0.05 1.57
N ILE A 8 -9.57 -0.67 1.00
CA ILE A 8 -8.17 -0.26 1.17
C ILE A 8 -7.99 1.22 0.81
N ALA A 9 -8.44 1.64 -0.37
CA ALA A 9 -8.36 3.03 -0.80
C ALA A 9 -9.07 3.99 0.17
N ASN A 10 -10.26 3.62 0.66
CA ASN A 10 -11.02 4.45 1.60
C ASN A 10 -10.34 4.54 2.97
N ILE A 11 -9.83 3.43 3.50
CA ILE A 11 -9.12 3.40 4.79
C ILE A 11 -7.83 4.18 4.68
N ALA A 12 -7.05 3.98 3.61
CA ALA A 12 -5.83 4.71 3.32
C ALA A 12 -6.08 6.23 3.28
N ARG A 13 -7.14 6.70 2.61
CA ARG A 13 -7.51 8.13 2.59
C ARG A 13 -7.87 8.70 3.96
N GLN A 14 -8.45 7.89 4.85
CA GLN A 14 -8.90 8.35 6.18
C GLN A 14 -7.82 8.23 7.27
N LYS A 15 -7.03 7.15 7.23
CA LYS A 15 -6.11 6.74 8.29
C LYS A 15 -4.65 6.76 7.87
N THR A 16 -4.33 7.13 6.62
CA THR A 16 -2.96 7.18 6.04
C THR A 16 -2.24 5.83 5.98
N TRP A 17 -2.89 4.75 6.38
CA TRP A 17 -2.30 3.45 6.67
C TRP A 17 -3.38 2.38 6.58
N VAL A 18 -3.05 1.24 5.97
CA VAL A 18 -3.89 0.04 5.93
C VAL A 18 -3.02 -1.19 5.72
N SER A 19 -3.25 -2.21 6.54
CA SER A 19 -2.66 -3.54 6.38
C SER A 19 -3.67 -4.51 5.79
N PHE A 20 -3.19 -5.46 5.00
CA PHE A 20 -4.04 -6.44 4.33
C PHE A 20 -3.25 -7.71 4.02
N LEU A 21 -3.98 -8.78 3.70
CA LEU A 21 -3.41 -10.05 3.29
C LEU A 21 -3.62 -10.25 1.79
N HIS A 22 -2.57 -10.68 1.09
CA HIS A 22 -2.61 -11.15 -0.28
C HIS A 22 -2.12 -12.60 -0.31
N GLU A 23 -2.97 -13.56 -0.70
CA GLU A 23 -2.62 -15.00 -0.70
C GLU A 23 -2.11 -15.56 0.66
N ASN A 24 -2.53 -14.93 1.77
CA ASN A 24 -2.05 -15.15 3.16
C ASN A 24 -0.70 -14.52 3.50
N ASP A 25 -0.09 -13.80 2.57
CA ASP A 25 1.10 -13.01 2.83
C ASP A 25 0.71 -11.59 3.31
N PRO A 26 1.35 -11.08 4.38
CA PRO A 26 1.04 -9.78 4.96
C PRO A 26 1.67 -8.62 4.18
N TYR A 27 0.85 -7.61 3.90
CA TYR A 27 1.25 -6.35 3.26
C TYR A 27 0.73 -5.14 4.03
N SER A 28 1.48 -4.04 3.95
CA SER A 28 1.08 -2.73 4.49
C SER A 28 1.15 -1.65 3.41
N LEU A 29 0.12 -0.84 3.31
CA LEU A 29 0.07 0.36 2.47
C LEU A 29 0.00 1.61 3.35
N LEU A 30 0.94 2.54 3.18
CA LEU A 30 1.15 3.71 4.04
C LEU A 30 1.37 4.98 3.21
N HIS A 31 0.96 6.16 3.69
CA HIS A 31 1.08 7.45 2.97
C HIS A 31 2.38 8.21 3.24
N TRP A 32 3.18 7.80 4.22
CA TRP A 32 4.32 8.58 4.66
C TRP A 32 5.50 7.68 4.97
N SER A 33 6.54 7.83 4.16
CA SER A 33 7.86 7.34 4.51
C SER A 33 8.90 8.35 4.06
N VAL A 34 9.79 8.70 5.00
CA VAL A 34 10.99 9.47 4.70
C VAL A 34 11.98 8.50 4.09
N ALA A 35 11.99 8.40 2.76
CA ALA A 35 13.02 7.66 2.05
C ALA A 35 14.37 8.41 2.17
N GLY A 36 15.15 8.07 3.19
CA GLY A 36 16.60 8.30 3.23
C GLY A 36 17.09 9.53 3.99
N VAL A 37 18.22 9.34 4.69
CA VAL A 37 19.02 10.37 5.39
C VAL A 37 19.58 11.45 4.43
N TYR A 38 19.39 11.30 3.11
CA TYR A 38 20.01 12.13 2.06
C TYR A 38 19.10 12.49 0.86
N GLN A 39 17.80 12.22 0.89
CA GLN A 39 16.89 12.60 -0.20
C GLN A 39 15.76 13.51 0.29
N GLU A 40 15.33 14.40 -0.61
CA GLU A 40 14.30 15.41 -0.37
C GLU A 40 13.02 14.79 0.20
N LYS A 41 12.39 15.48 1.16
CA LYS A 41 11.11 15.05 1.74
C LYS A 41 10.05 15.02 0.63
N LYS A 42 9.59 13.83 0.28
CA LYS A 42 8.46 13.61 -0.63
C LYS A 42 7.37 12.81 0.09
N ASP A 43 6.12 13.24 -0.06
CA ASP A 43 4.97 12.44 0.36
C ASP A 43 4.80 11.31 -0.67
N VAL A 44 4.95 10.06 -0.22
CA VAL A 44 4.87 8.87 -1.08
C VAL A 44 4.05 7.80 -0.41
N TRP A 45 3.32 7.05 -1.22
CA TRP A 45 2.64 5.85 -0.79
C TRP A 45 3.61 4.68 -0.84
N LEU A 46 3.85 4.03 0.31
CA LEU A 46 4.64 2.82 0.38
C LEU A 46 3.74 1.61 0.49
N LEU A 47 3.92 0.67 -0.44
CA LEU A 47 3.47 -0.70 -0.29
C LEU A 47 4.66 -1.54 0.19
N GLN A 48 4.56 -2.13 1.37
CA GLN A 48 5.61 -2.94 1.97
C GLN A 48 5.13 -4.38 2.11
N ASP A 49 5.97 -5.31 1.69
CA ASP A 49 5.89 -6.73 2.03
C ASP A 49 6.46 -6.93 3.45
N GLU A 50 5.65 -7.40 4.38
CA GLU A 50 6.06 -7.54 5.78
C GLU A 50 6.91 -8.80 6.02
N MET A 51 7.00 -9.72 5.06
CA MET A 51 7.83 -10.92 5.13
C MET A 51 9.24 -10.67 4.60
N THR A 52 9.36 -9.90 3.51
CA THR A 52 10.64 -9.62 2.85
C THR A 52 11.21 -8.24 3.16
N PHE A 53 10.40 -7.34 3.73
CA PHE A 53 10.70 -5.91 3.92
C PHE A 53 10.96 -5.15 2.62
N GLU A 54 10.60 -5.73 1.47
CA GLU A 54 10.64 -5.02 0.19
C GLU A 54 9.54 -3.97 0.15
N ALA A 55 9.88 -2.76 -0.29
CA ALA A 55 8.95 -1.65 -0.38
C ALA A 55 8.90 -1.10 -1.81
N THR A 56 7.68 -0.86 -2.30
CA THR A 56 7.41 -0.18 -3.56
C THR A 56 6.82 1.19 -3.26
N GLU A 57 7.39 2.22 -3.88
CA GLU A 57 6.95 3.60 -3.69
C GLU A 57 6.04 4.05 -4.85
N PHE A 58 4.97 4.78 -4.52
CA PHE A 58 4.06 5.39 -5.48
C PHE A 58 3.90 6.87 -5.17
N ALA A 59 3.75 7.72 -6.20
CA ALA A 59 3.59 9.15 -6.01
C ALA A 59 2.18 9.50 -5.53
N THR A 60 1.17 8.68 -5.87
CA THR A 60 -0.22 8.89 -5.48
C THR A 60 -0.88 7.60 -5.00
N LEU A 61 -1.95 7.73 -4.21
CA LEU A 61 -2.72 6.58 -3.77
C LEU A 61 -3.34 5.86 -4.96
N ASP A 62 -3.80 6.59 -5.96
CA ASP A 62 -4.46 6.02 -7.12
C ASP A 62 -3.49 5.16 -7.95
N GLU A 63 -2.21 5.56 -8.03
CA GLU A 63 -1.15 4.71 -8.61
C GLU A 63 -0.93 3.43 -7.81
N ALA A 64 -0.85 3.52 -6.48
CA ALA A 64 -0.70 2.35 -5.62
C ALA A 64 -1.88 1.38 -5.76
N ILE A 65 -3.12 1.90 -5.79
CA ILE A 65 -4.33 1.09 -5.95
C ILE A 65 -4.41 0.47 -7.36
N ALA A 66 -3.99 1.19 -8.40
CA ALA A 66 -3.92 0.64 -9.75
C ALA A 66 -2.92 -0.53 -9.82
N TRP A 67 -1.73 -0.35 -9.23
CA TRP A 67 -0.72 -1.40 -9.17
C TRP A 67 -1.22 -2.63 -8.40
N LEU A 68 -1.85 -2.43 -7.23
CA LEU A 68 -2.47 -3.51 -6.45
C LEU A 68 -3.57 -4.23 -7.24
N ASN A 69 -4.36 -3.51 -8.03
CA ASN A 69 -5.40 -4.13 -8.85
C ASN A 69 -4.81 -5.01 -9.97
N GLU A 70 -3.63 -4.67 -10.48
CA GLU A 70 -2.94 -5.43 -11.54
C GLU A 70 -2.12 -6.61 -10.99
N HIS A 71 -1.42 -6.41 -9.88
CA HIS A 71 -0.44 -7.37 -9.35
C HIS A 71 -0.96 -8.19 -8.17
N MET A 72 -1.98 -7.69 -7.46
CA MET A 72 -2.55 -8.33 -6.26
C MET A 72 -4.08 -8.48 -6.35
N PRO A 73 -4.61 -9.21 -7.35
CA PRO A 73 -6.05 -9.35 -7.55
C PRO A 73 -6.76 -10.11 -6.40
N HIS A 74 -6.01 -10.90 -5.62
CA HIS A 74 -6.53 -11.84 -4.62
C HIS A 74 -6.29 -11.40 -3.16
N ILE A 75 -6.66 -10.16 -2.84
CA ILE A 75 -6.63 -9.68 -1.45
C ILE A 75 -7.66 -10.46 -0.60
N THR A 76 -7.19 -11.15 0.43
CA THR A 76 -7.98 -12.07 1.25
C THR A 76 -8.54 -11.42 2.50
N GLU A 77 -7.89 -10.42 3.07
CA GLU A 77 -8.34 -9.75 4.29
C GLU A 77 -7.77 -8.35 4.42
N ILE A 78 -8.47 -7.48 5.16
CA ILE A 78 -7.98 -6.15 5.55
C ILE A 78 -7.93 -6.15 7.09
N LEU A 79 -6.80 -5.75 7.65
CA LEU A 79 -6.46 -5.87 9.07
C LEU A 79 -6.68 -4.54 9.84
#